data_AF-A0A1Z8P0F5-F1
#
_entry.id   AF-A0A1Z8P0F5-F1
#
_cell.length_a   1.000
_cell.length_b   1.000
_cell.length_c   1.000
_cell.angle_alpha   90.00
_cell.angle_beta   90.00
_cell.angle_gamma   90.00
#
_symmetry.space_group_name_H-M   'P 1'
#
loop_
_entity.id
_entity.type
_entity.pdbx_description
1 polymer ?
#
loop_
_entity_poly.entity_id
_entity_poly.type
_entity_poly.pdbx_seq_one_letter_code
_entity_poly.pdbx_strand_id
1 'polypeptide(L)'
;MDYNPNLKLWSRSKPNQVAGKGNIELPDDVENIVHQTRENPPTDYENGLASALAEIFDNDISELSDIIIELNKRGIYAPDGSPWIEKSFKSEIKRLGA
;
A
#
# COMPACT_ATOMS: atom_id res chain seq x y z
N MET A 1 -8.42 -8.36 8.80
CA MET A 1 -9.01 -7.14 8.20
C MET A 1 -8.00 -6.55 7.24
N ASP A 2 -8.41 -6.35 6.00
CA ASP A 2 -7.47 -5.99 4.93
C ASP A 2 -7.43 -4.49 4.66
N TYR A 3 -7.94 -3.62 5.53
CA TYR A 3 -7.80 -2.16 5.49
C TYR A 3 -8.50 -1.58 6.74
N ASN A 4 -8.34 -0.27 6.99
CA ASN A 4 -9.04 0.41 8.08
C ASN A 4 -10.40 0.96 7.59
N PRO A 5 -11.54 0.35 7.97
CA PRO A 5 -12.86 0.85 7.56
C PRO A 5 -13.22 2.20 8.18
N ASN A 6 -12.49 2.63 9.22
CA ASN A 6 -12.69 3.90 9.91
C ASN A 6 -11.80 5.03 9.34
N LEU A 7 -10.94 4.77 8.35
CA LEU A 7 -10.12 5.81 7.74
C LEU A 7 -11.02 6.82 7.02
N LYS A 8 -11.08 8.05 7.53
CA LYS A 8 -11.82 9.13 6.88
C LYS A 8 -10.91 9.79 5.86
N LEU A 9 -11.26 9.67 4.58
CA LEU A 9 -10.71 10.53 3.53
C LEU A 9 -10.94 11.99 3.95
N TRP A 10 -9.90 12.82 3.87
CA TRP A 10 -9.97 14.21 4.32
C TRP A 10 -11.24 14.89 3.78
N SER A 11 -12.04 15.41 4.70
CA SER A 11 -13.27 16.16 4.41
C SER A 11 -13.09 17.55 4.98
N ARG A 12 -13.45 18.61 4.22
CA ARG A 12 -13.43 19.98 4.75
C ARG A 12 -14.35 20.04 5.97
N SER A 13 -13.75 20.04 7.16
CA SER A 13 -14.45 20.14 8.43
C SER A 13 -15.25 21.44 8.46
N LYS A 14 -16.56 21.39 8.22
CA LYS A 14 -17.46 22.46 8.64
C LYS A 14 -17.59 22.33 10.16
N PRO A 15 -17.25 23.36 10.96
CA PRO A 15 -17.45 23.31 12.40
C PRO A 15 -18.92 23.01 12.68
N ASN A 16 -19.20 21.88 13.33
CA ASN A 16 -20.55 21.54 13.72
C ASN A 16 -20.87 22.17 15.08
N GLN A 17 -22.00 22.86 15.19
CA GLN A 17 -22.42 23.60 16.39
C GLN A 17 -23.17 22.72 17.41
N VAL A 18 -23.16 21.40 17.24
CA VAL A 18 -23.89 20.46 18.11
C VAL A 18 -22.90 19.76 19.04
N ALA A 19 -23.10 19.93 20.35
CA ALA A 19 -22.36 19.21 21.39
C ALA A 19 -22.61 17.69 21.30
N GLY A 20 -21.56 16.88 21.47
CA GLY A 20 -21.66 15.41 21.50
C GLY A 20 -21.39 14.67 20.18
N LYS A 21 -20.82 15.32 19.16
CA LYS A 21 -20.45 14.64 17.89
C LYS A 21 -18.97 14.22 17.90
N GLY A 22 -18.71 12.98 18.30
CA GLY A 22 -17.39 12.33 18.29
C GLY A 22 -17.45 10.98 19.02
N ASN A 23 -16.51 10.07 18.72
CA ASN A 23 -16.35 8.82 19.46
C ASN A 23 -15.17 8.99 20.43
N ILE A 24 -15.38 8.74 21.73
CA ILE A 24 -14.29 8.61 22.70
C ILE A 24 -14.04 7.11 22.82
N GLU A 25 -12.89 6.68 22.33
CA GLU A 25 -12.47 5.28 22.39
C GLU A 25 -12.10 4.92 23.85
N LEU A 26 -12.63 3.82 24.35
CA LEU A 26 -12.25 3.26 25.65
C LEU A 26 -11.00 2.40 25.44
N PRO A 27 -9.86 2.67 26.10
CA PRO A 27 -8.60 1.97 25.83
C PRO A 27 -8.70 0.44 25.92
N ASP A 28 -9.59 -0.09 26.76
CA ASP A 28 -9.78 -1.53 26.97
C ASP A 28 -10.67 -2.20 25.89
N ASP A 29 -11.30 -1.42 25.01
CA ASP A 29 -12.29 -1.87 24.00
C ASP A 29 -11.87 -1.49 22.56
N VAL A 30 -10.61 -1.10 22.36
CA VAL A 30 -10.07 -0.77 21.03
C VAL A 30 -9.36 -1.98 20.44
N GLU A 31 -9.91 -2.53 19.37
CA GLU A 31 -9.19 -3.49 18.54
C GLU A 31 -8.01 -2.82 17.81
N ASN A 32 -6.83 -3.44 17.86
CA ASN A 32 -5.69 -3.00 17.07
C ASN A 32 -5.90 -3.36 15.59
N ILE A 33 -6.26 -2.36 14.78
CA ILE A 33 -6.40 -2.51 13.34
C ILE A 33 -5.01 -2.64 12.71
N VAL A 34 -4.65 -3.83 12.22
CA VAL A 34 -3.32 -4.12 11.64
C VAL A 34 -2.93 -3.17 10.50
N HIS A 35 -3.90 -2.67 9.73
CA HIS A 35 -3.68 -1.78 8.58
C HIS A 35 -4.21 -0.37 8.82
N GLN A 36 -3.76 0.30 9.89
CA GLN A 36 -4.34 1.57 10.36
C GLN A 36 -4.38 2.69 9.32
N THR A 37 -3.46 2.74 8.36
CA THR A 37 -3.33 3.83 7.37
C THR A 37 -3.88 3.47 6.00
N ARG A 38 -4.31 2.23 5.78
CA ARG A 38 -4.70 1.76 4.45
C ARG A 38 -6.20 1.92 4.24
N GLU A 39 -6.58 2.59 3.16
CA GLU A 39 -7.99 2.91 2.84
C GLU A 39 -8.75 1.78 2.15
N ASN A 40 -8.04 0.93 1.39
CA ASN A 40 -8.65 -0.11 0.56
C ASN A 40 -7.83 -1.41 0.60
N PRO A 41 -8.44 -2.59 0.34
CA PRO A 41 -7.71 -3.85 0.10
C PRO A 41 -6.65 -3.69 -1.00
N PRO A 42 -5.54 -4.45 -0.98
CA PRO A 42 -4.58 -4.40 -2.06
C PRO A 42 -5.23 -4.93 -3.34
N THR A 43 -4.92 -4.29 -4.46
CA THR A 43 -5.35 -4.73 -5.78
C THR A 43 -4.64 -6.03 -6.19
N ASP A 44 -5.18 -6.76 -7.17
CA ASP A 44 -4.51 -7.94 -7.73
C ASP A 44 -3.12 -7.62 -8.27
N TYR A 45 -2.96 -6.42 -8.85
CA TYR A 45 -1.66 -5.90 -9.28
C TYR A 45 -0.68 -5.76 -8.11
N GLU A 46 -1.10 -5.12 -7.01
CA GLU A 46 -0.26 -4.92 -5.82
C GLU A 46 0.10 -6.27 -5.16
N ASN A 47 -0.84 -7.21 -5.08
CA ASN A 47 -0.59 -8.56 -4.57
C ASN A 47 0.41 -9.32 -5.46
N GLY A 48 0.26 -9.22 -6.79
CA GLY A 48 1.18 -9.84 -7.74
C GLY A 48 2.59 -9.27 -7.65
N LEU A 49 2.71 -7.93 -7.58
CA LEU A 49 3.99 -7.25 -7.40
C LEU A 49 4.65 -7.63 -6.07
N ALA A 50 3.89 -7.64 -4.97
CA ALA A 50 4.40 -8.01 -3.65
C ALA A 50 4.90 -9.46 -3.61
N SER A 51 4.14 -10.40 -4.19
CA SER A 51 4.54 -11.81 -4.28
C SER A 51 5.81 -11.99 -5.10
N ALA A 52 5.92 -11.32 -6.25
CA ALA A 52 7.11 -11.38 -7.08
C ALA A 52 8.34 -10.80 -6.35
N LEU A 53 8.18 -9.68 -5.64
CA LEU A 53 9.27 -9.09 -4.86
C LEU A 53 9.71 -10.00 -3.70
N ALA A 54 8.76 -10.60 -2.98
CA ALA A 54 9.08 -11.55 -1.90
C ALA A 54 9.93 -12.71 -2.42
N GLU A 55 9.52 -13.33 -3.53
CA GLU A 55 10.29 -14.41 -4.15
C GLU A 55 11.67 -13.95 -4.65
N ILE A 56 11.80 -12.73 -5.18
CA ILE A 56 13.11 -12.19 -5.62
C ILE A 56 14.04 -12.03 -4.42
N PHE A 57 13.55 -11.46 -3.31
CA PHE A 57 14.33 -11.28 -2.10
C PHE A 57 14.68 -12.61 -1.41
N ASP A 58 13.79 -13.61 -1.45
CA ASP A 58 14.06 -14.97 -0.94
C ASP A 58 15.21 -15.67 -1.70
N ASN A 59 15.53 -15.21 -2.91
CA ASN A 59 16.68 -15.67 -3.69
C ASN A 59 17.95 -14.83 -3.46
N ASP A 60 18.02 -14.07 -2.37
CA ASP A 60 19.14 -13.17 -2.01
C ASP A 60 19.42 -12.06 -3.04
N ILE A 61 18.44 -11.71 -3.88
CA ILE A 61 18.56 -10.63 -4.87
C ILE A 61 18.08 -9.33 -4.24
N SER A 62 19.01 -8.45 -3.87
CA SER A 62 18.71 -7.17 -3.22
C SER A 62 19.08 -5.93 -4.03
N GLU A 63 19.85 -6.08 -5.11
CA GLU A 63 20.28 -4.95 -5.92
C GLU A 63 19.17 -4.50 -6.87
N LEU A 64 18.96 -3.19 -7.01
CA LEU A 64 17.82 -2.66 -7.74
C LEU A 64 17.83 -3.06 -9.23
N SER A 65 19.01 -3.06 -9.86
CA SER A 65 19.14 -3.48 -11.25
C SER A 65 18.73 -4.94 -11.44
N ASP A 66 19.08 -5.81 -10.49
CA ASP A 66 18.83 -7.23 -10.57
C ASP A 66 17.34 -7.54 -10.30
N ILE A 67 16.73 -6.81 -9.36
CA ILE A 67 15.27 -6.87 -9.12
C ILE A 67 14.50 -6.54 -10.40
N ILE A 68 14.90 -5.47 -11.11
CA ILE A 68 14.24 -5.06 -12.37
C ILE A 68 14.39 -6.12 -13.46
N ILE A 69 15.58 -6.72 -13.56
CA ILE A 69 15.84 -7.81 -14.49
C ILE A 69 14.92 -8.99 -14.19
N GLU A 70 14.82 -9.40 -12.93
CA GLU A 70 13.98 -10.53 -12.52
C GLU A 70 12.47 -10.26 -12.70
N LEU A 71 12.00 -9.06 -12.35
CA LEU A 71 10.60 -8.68 -12.59
C LEU A 71 10.24 -8.75 -14.08
N ASN A 72 11.10 -8.21 -14.95
CA ASN A 72 10.88 -8.25 -16.40
C ASN A 72 10.94 -9.67 -16.97
N LYS A 73 11.88 -10.51 -16.49
CA LYS A 73 11.94 -11.93 -16.88
C LYS A 73 10.67 -12.69 -16.51
N ARG A 74 10.07 -12.36 -15.36
CA ARG A 74 8.82 -12.95 -14.86
C ARG A 74 7.56 -12.40 -15.53
N GLY A 75 7.70 -11.41 -16.43
CA GLY A 75 6.56 -10.78 -17.11
C GLY A 75 5.71 -9.89 -16.21
N ILE A 76 6.27 -9.43 -15.08
CA ILE A 76 5.62 -8.44 -14.22
C ILE A 76 5.91 -7.06 -14.80
N TYR A 77 4.87 -6.38 -15.25
CA TYR A 77 4.97 -5.07 -15.88
C TYR A 77 4.61 -3.93 -14.92
N ALA A 78 5.02 -2.71 -15.27
CA ALA A 78 4.58 -1.50 -14.61
C ALA A 78 3.06 -1.28 -14.79
N PRO A 79 2.42 -0.40 -14.00
CA PRO A 79 0.97 -0.18 -14.07
C PRO A 79 0.46 0.28 -15.45
N ASP A 80 1.35 0.89 -16.25
CA ASP A 80 1.09 1.32 -17.62
C ASP A 80 1.28 0.20 -18.66
N GLY A 81 1.66 -1.00 -18.23
CA GLY A 81 1.95 -2.15 -19.08
C GLY A 81 3.37 -2.16 -19.67
N SER A 82 4.19 -1.17 -19.36
CA SER A 82 5.57 -1.10 -19.85
C SER A 82 6.51 -2.03 -19.05
N PRO A 83 7.62 -2.50 -19.64
CA PRO A 83 8.72 -3.11 -18.88
C PRO A 83 9.25 -2.18 -17.79
N TRP A 84 9.70 -2.76 -16.69
CA TRP A 84 10.31 -2.01 -15.59
C TRP A 84 11.63 -1.38 -16.01
N ILE A 85 11.78 -0.11 -15.64
CA ILE A 85 13.06 0.59 -15.56
C ILE A 85 13.18 1.20 -14.16
N GLU A 86 14.39 1.55 -13.72
CA GLU A 86 14.59 2.06 -12.36
C GLU A 86 13.71 3.25 -12.01
N LYS A 87 13.53 4.16 -12.98
CA LYS A 87 12.72 5.35 -12.78
C LYS A 87 11.25 5.03 -12.54
N SER A 88 10.67 4.13 -13.33
CA SER A 88 9.26 3.73 -13.17
C SER A 88 9.07 2.95 -11.88
N PHE A 89 10.01 2.04 -11.56
CA PHE A 89 9.98 1.28 -10.32
C PHE A 89 10.04 2.18 -9.08
N LYS A 90 11.03 3.07 -9.00
CA LYS A 90 11.16 4.04 -7.89
C LYS A 90 9.92 4.92 -7.74
N SER A 91 9.34 5.35 -8.87
CA SER A 91 8.12 6.17 -8.86
C SER A 91 6.93 5.40 -8.31
N GLU A 92 6.82 4.12 -8.67
CA GLU A 92 5.74 3.26 -8.20
C GLU A 92 5.87 2.91 -6.73
N ILE A 93 7.05 2.49 -6.26
CA ILE A 93 7.28 2.21 -4.84
C ILE A 93 7.00 3.46 -3.99
N LYS A 94 7.38 4.64 -4.48
CA LYS A 94 7.04 5.91 -3.83
C LYS A 94 5.54 6.16 -3.77
N ARG A 95 4.79 5.83 -4.84
CA ARG A 95 3.33 5.98 -4.88
C ARG A 95 2.64 5.02 -3.91
N LEU A 96 3.12 3.78 -3.82
CA LEU A 96 2.56 2.73 -2.96
C LEU A 96 2.90 2.92 -1.47
N GLY A 97 4.01 3.59 -1.17
CA GLY A 97 4.42 3.90 0.20
C GLY A 97 3.93 5.25 0.75
N ALA A 98 3.19 6.04 -0.05
CA ALA A 98 2.62 7.33 0.35
C ALA A 98 1.25 7.16 1.03
#